data_AF-A0A7J7IBB0-F1
#
_entry.id   AF-A0A7J7IBB0-F1
#
_cell.length_a   1.000
_cell.length_b   1.000
_cell.length_c   1.000
_cell.angle_alpha   90.00
_cell.angle_beta   90.00
_cell.angle_gamma   90.00
#
_symmetry.space_group_name_H-M   'P 1'
#
loop_
_entity.id
_entity.type
_entity.pdbx_description
1 polymer ?
#
loop_
_entity_poly.entity_id
_entity_poly.type
_entity_poly.pdbx_seq_one_letter_code
_entity_poly.pdbx_strand_id
1 'polypeptide(L)'
;MSGRIATQADEASNPINLKNLSLGWMIGFPFLSALLMMILKYKLTYPSGTTTAYLINSFHNPKGAKLAMKQVMMLFYSFCGSFTNALFQWFFAAADGCGFSNFPTFGLKAFSQRLALSQLFLIIILLFYYLLLV
;
A
#
# COMPACT_ATOMS: atom_id res chain seq x y z
N MET A 1 6.81 -14.86 8.73
CA MET A 1 6.97 -13.91 9.85
C MET A 1 8.20 -14.29 10.66
N SER A 2 8.92 -13.31 11.22
CA SER A 2 10.03 -13.61 12.14
C SER A 2 9.49 -14.23 13.42
N GLY A 3 10.21 -15.19 14.02
CA GLY A 3 9.76 -15.89 15.23
C GLY A 3 9.40 -14.97 16.39
N ARG A 4 10.01 -13.78 16.46
CA ARG A 4 9.70 -12.74 17.46
C ARG A 4 8.34 -12.05 17.28
N ILE A 5 7.84 -12.00 16.05
CA ILE A 5 6.52 -11.43 15.72
C ILE A 5 5.43 -12.50 15.88
N ALA A 6 5.76 -13.77 15.61
CA ALA A 6 4.86 -14.88 15.83
C ALA A 6 4.54 -15.09 17.32
N THR A 7 5.46 -14.78 18.23
CA THR A 7 5.22 -14.83 19.69
C THR A 7 4.32 -13.70 20.21
N GLN A 8 4.01 -12.68 19.40
CA GLN A 8 3.11 -11.58 19.76
C GLN A 8 1.67 -11.76 19.27
N ALA A 9 1.39 -12.80 18.47
CA ALA A 9 0.05 -13.14 18.00
C ALA A 9 -0.41 -14.47 18.60
N ASP A 10 -1.60 -14.50 19.21
CA ASP A 10 -2.19 -15.67 19.90
C ASP A 10 -2.58 -16.84 18.96
N GLU A 11 -2.34 -16.71 17.65
CA GLU A 11 -2.71 -17.72 16.66
C GLU A 11 -1.56 -18.71 16.47
N ALA A 12 -1.62 -19.79 17.26
CA ALA A 12 -1.03 -21.11 17.07
C ALA A 12 0.30 -21.14 16.26
N SER A 13 1.39 -21.30 17.02
CA SER A 13 2.75 -21.61 16.60
C SER A 13 2.86 -22.93 15.80
N ASN A 14 2.23 -23.00 14.63
CA ASN A 14 2.40 -24.09 13.70
C ASN A 14 3.72 -23.86 12.94
N PRO A 15 4.63 -24.85 12.89
CA PRO A 15 5.92 -24.70 12.21
C PRO A 15 5.78 -24.40 10.71
N ILE A 16 4.59 -24.64 10.15
CA ILE A 16 4.22 -24.32 8.75
C ILE A 16 4.11 -22.80 8.54
N ASN A 17 3.68 -22.03 9.55
CA ASN A 17 3.48 -20.58 9.48
C ASN A 17 4.75 -19.78 9.84
N LEU A 18 5.75 -20.43 10.44
CA LEU A 18 7.04 -19.85 10.75
C LEU A 18 8.08 -20.18 9.69
N LYS A 19 8.32 -19.22 8.78
CA LYS A 19 9.45 -19.28 7.86
C LYS A 19 10.54 -18.31 8.28
N ASN A 20 11.74 -18.83 8.54
CA ASN A 20 12.92 -18.02 8.85
C ASN A 20 13.22 -17.10 7.65
N LEU A 21 13.12 -15.80 7.91
CA LEU A 21 13.24 -14.77 6.88
C LEU A 21 14.72 -14.52 6.57
N SER A 22 15.29 -15.37 5.71
CA SER A 22 16.66 -15.22 5.20
C SER A 22 16.72 -14.12 4.14
N LEU A 23 17.81 -13.36 4.11
CA LEU A 23 18.03 -12.28 3.14
C LEU A 23 17.87 -12.77 1.68
N GLY A 24 18.35 -13.98 1.39
CA GLY A 24 18.20 -14.60 0.07
C GLY A 24 16.74 -14.89 -0.30
N TRP A 25 15.88 -15.21 0.67
CA TRP A 25 14.45 -15.38 0.46
C TRP A 25 13.71 -14.04 0.29
N MET A 26 14.11 -13.00 1.03
CA MET A 26 13.58 -11.64 0.83
C MET A 26 13.88 -11.09 -0.57
N ILE A 27 15.05 -11.42 -1.12
CA ILE A 27 15.44 -11.00 -2.46
C ILE A 27 14.84 -11.93 -3.52
N GLY A 28 14.90 -13.25 -3.34
CA GLY A 28 14.46 -14.22 -4.34
C GLY A 28 12.94 -14.35 -4.50
N PHE A 29 12.17 -14.20 -3.42
CA PHE A 29 10.71 -14.33 -3.46
C PHE A 29 10.04 -13.28 -4.37
N PRO A 30 10.40 -11.97 -4.31
CA PRO A 30 9.94 -10.99 -5.28
C PRO A 30 10.24 -11.37 -6.73
N PHE A 31 11.45 -11.85 -7.02
CA PHE A 31 11.82 -12.27 -8.39
C PHE A 31 10.96 -13.43 -8.89
N LEU A 32 10.75 -14.47 -8.07
CA LEU A 32 9.86 -15.59 -8.44
C LEU A 32 8.42 -15.13 -8.67
N SER A 33 7.89 -14.30 -7.77
CA SER A 33 6.52 -13.80 -7.88
C SER A 33 6.32 -12.90 -9.12
N ALA A 34 7.32 -12.08 -9.47
CA ALA A 34 7.31 -11.23 -10.65
C ALA A 34 7.32 -12.06 -11.95
N LEU A 35 8.14 -13.12 -12.00
CA LEU A 35 8.15 -14.07 -13.12
C LEU A 35 6.79 -14.77 -13.28
N LEU A 36 6.18 -15.20 -12.17
CA LEU A 36 4.89 -15.88 -12.20
C LEU A 36 3.75 -14.95 -12.64
N MET A 37 3.73 -13.71 -12.14
CA MET A 37 2.74 -12.69 -12.52
C MET A 37 2.87 -12.32 -14.00
N MET A 38 4.09 -12.20 -14.53
CA MET A 38 4.30 -11.93 -15.95
C MET A 38 3.74 -13.04 -16.85
N ILE A 39 3.95 -14.31 -16.46
CA ILE A 39 3.45 -15.47 -17.22
C ILE A 39 1.92 -15.55 -17.14
N LEU A 40 1.32 -15.42 -15.95
CA LEU A 40 -0.11 -15.63 -15.74
C LEU A 40 -0.96 -14.43 -16.17
N LYS A 41 -0.59 -13.20 -15.79
CA LYS A 41 -1.39 -12.00 -16.07
C LYS A 41 -1.20 -11.47 -17.48
N TYR A 42 0.02 -11.53 -18.00
CA TYR A 42 0.34 -10.89 -19.28
C TYR A 42 0.45 -11.87 -20.45
N LYS A 43 0.51 -13.19 -20.20
CA LYS A 43 0.70 -14.24 -21.24
C LYS A 43 1.93 -14.04 -22.14
N LEU A 44 2.88 -13.20 -21.75
CA LEU A 44 4.10 -12.97 -22.52
C LEU A 44 5.15 -14.03 -22.18
N THR A 45 5.71 -14.66 -23.22
CA THR A 45 6.74 -15.69 -23.10
C THR A 45 8.04 -15.06 -22.60
N TYR A 46 8.26 -15.13 -21.28
CA TYR A 46 9.54 -14.78 -20.62
C TYR A 46 9.87 -13.26 -20.72
N PRO A 47 10.80 -12.68 -19.91
CA PRO A 47 11.32 -11.34 -20.19
C PRO A 47 12.19 -11.41 -21.46
N SER A 48 11.52 -11.55 -22.60
CA SER A 48 12.09 -11.55 -23.94
C SER A 48 12.11 -10.13 -24.48
N GLY A 49 13.00 -9.84 -25.42
CA GLY A 49 13.13 -8.52 -26.06
C GLY A 49 11.80 -7.99 -26.62
N THR A 50 10.86 -8.87 -26.99
CA THR A 50 9.52 -8.52 -27.45
C THR A 50 8.65 -7.93 -26.33
N THR A 51 8.74 -8.43 -25.09
CA THR A 51 8.03 -7.88 -23.91
C THR A 51 8.52 -6.48 -23.59
N THR A 52 9.85 -6.30 -23.60
CA THR A 52 10.47 -4.98 -23.40
C THR A 52 10.12 -4.03 -24.55
N ALA A 53 10.10 -4.49 -25.80
CA ALA A 53 9.68 -3.69 -26.95
C ALA A 53 8.20 -3.29 -26.87
N TYR A 54 7.31 -4.19 -26.43
CA TYR A 54 5.90 -3.88 -26.23
C TYR A 54 5.70 -2.86 -25.10
N LEU A 55 6.50 -2.96 -24.03
CA LEU A 55 6.51 -2.00 -22.92
C LEU A 55 7.00 -0.62 -23.38
N ILE A 56 8.10 -0.56 -24.14
CA ILE A 56 8.64 0.68 -24.73
C ILE A 56 7.62 1.29 -25.69
N ASN A 57 7.00 0.49 -26.56
CA ASN A 57 5.97 0.96 -27.48
C ASN A 57 4.70 1.43 -26.74
N SER A 58 4.39 0.81 -25.60
CA SER A 58 3.26 1.23 -24.73
C SER A 58 3.48 2.62 -24.12
N PHE A 59 4.74 3.01 -23.86
CA PHE A 59 5.08 4.38 -23.45
C PHE A 59 5.01 5.39 -24.61
N HIS A 60 5.25 4.95 -25.84
CA HIS A 60 5.16 5.80 -27.03
C HIS A 60 3.74 5.88 -27.61
N ASN A 61 2.80 5.08 -27.11
CA ASN A 61 1.39 5.18 -27.48
C ASN A 61 0.74 6.34 -26.70
N PRO A 62 0.16 7.36 -27.38
CA PRO A 62 -0.42 8.54 -26.72
C PRO A 62 -1.55 8.20 -25.75
N LYS A 63 -2.26 7.07 -25.96
CA LYS A 63 -3.30 6.59 -25.04
C LYS A 63 -2.70 6.04 -23.75
N GLY A 64 -1.59 5.30 -23.83
CA GLY A 64 -0.89 4.71 -22.69
C GLY A 64 -0.20 5.76 -21.82
N ALA A 65 0.47 6.73 -22.47
CA ALA A 65 1.11 7.86 -21.78
C ALA A 65 0.11 8.70 -20.97
N LYS A 66 -1.08 8.97 -21.52
CA LYS A 66 -2.14 9.71 -20.82
C LYS A 66 -2.69 8.95 -19.60
N LEU A 67 -2.80 7.63 -19.67
CA LEU A 67 -3.24 6.81 -18.55
C LEU A 67 -2.17 6.73 -17.45
N ALA A 68 -0.91 6.52 -17.82
CA ALA A 68 0.21 6.50 -16.89
C ALA A 68 0.39 7.85 -16.18
N MET A 69 0.27 8.97 -16.91
CA MET A 69 0.32 10.31 -16.33
C MET A 69 -0.79 10.54 -15.29
N LYS A 70 -2.02 10.09 -15.56
CA LYS A 70 -3.12 10.17 -14.58
C LYS A 70 -2.83 9.35 -13.32
N GLN A 71 -2.29 8.15 -13.47
CA GLN A 71 -1.91 7.30 -12.34
C GLN A 71 -0.80 7.93 -11.49
N VAL A 72 0.24 8.47 -12.13
CA VAL A 72 1.35 9.13 -11.44
C VAL A 72 0.89 10.39 -10.72
N MET A 73 0.06 11.22 -11.37
CA MET A 73 -0.48 12.42 -10.74
C MET A 73 -1.34 12.09 -9.52
N MET A 74 -2.19 11.06 -9.61
CA MET A 74 -2.99 10.63 -8.46
C MET A 74 -2.12 10.08 -7.33
N LEU A 75 -1.10 9.27 -7.64
CA LEU A 75 -0.12 8.81 -6.64
C LEU A 75 0.53 10.00 -5.92
N PHE A 76 0.92 11.03 -6.68
CA PHE A 76 1.50 12.24 -6.14
C PHE A 76 0.52 13.01 -5.23
N TYR A 77 -0.73 13.23 -5.65
CA TYR A 77 -1.74 13.89 -4.83
C TYR A 77 -2.04 13.12 -3.54
N SER A 78 -2.19 11.80 -3.61
CA SER A 78 -2.41 10.95 -2.44
C SER A 78 -1.21 10.94 -1.49
N PHE A 79 0.01 10.96 -2.04
CA PHE A 79 1.24 11.09 -1.26
C PHE A 79 1.32 12.44 -0.55
N CYS A 80 1.12 13.55 -1.27
CA CYS A 80 1.12 14.89 -0.69
C CYS A 80 0.03 15.07 0.38
N GLY A 81 -1.18 14.54 0.14
CA GLY A 81 -2.25 14.55 1.12
C GLY A 81 -1.86 13.77 2.38
N SER A 82 -1.34 12.55 2.21
CA SER A 82 -0.90 11.70 3.33
C SER A 82 0.21 12.34 4.15
N PHE A 83 1.20 12.90 3.46
CA PHE A 83 2.31 13.60 4.08
C PHE A 83 1.85 14.84 4.84
N THR A 84 0.98 15.67 4.25
CA THR A 84 0.44 16.88 4.91
C THR A 84 -0.39 16.52 6.14
N ASN A 85 -1.22 15.48 6.07
CA ASN A 85 -1.98 14.99 7.21
C ASN A 85 -1.07 14.42 8.31
N ALA A 86 0.00 13.69 7.95
CA ALA A 86 0.98 13.20 8.91
C ALA A 86 1.75 14.35 9.58
N LEU A 87 2.18 15.36 8.81
CA LEU A 87 2.80 16.57 9.33
C LEU A 87 1.88 17.32 10.29
N PHE A 88 0.60 17.44 9.95
CA PHE A 88 -0.40 18.09 10.80
C PHE A 88 -0.59 17.32 12.12
N GLN A 89 -0.73 15.99 12.07
CA GLN A 89 -0.83 15.16 13.27
C GLN A 89 0.42 15.24 14.15
N TRP A 90 1.61 15.25 13.53
CA TRP A 90 2.87 15.41 14.24
C TRP A 90 3.00 16.79 14.89
N PHE A 91 2.65 17.86 14.18
CA PHE A 91 2.74 19.23 14.69
C PHE A 91 1.83 19.48 15.91
N PHE A 92 0.66 18.86 15.94
CA PHE A 92 -0.33 19.02 17.02
C PHE A 92 -0.31 17.87 18.05
N ALA A 93 0.64 16.93 17.96
CA ALA A 93 0.84 15.90 18.98
C ALA A 93 1.62 16.49 20.16
N ALA A 94 0.94 16.77 21.27
CA ALA A 94 1.57 17.38 22.45
C ALA A 94 1.99 16.37 23.54
N ALA A 95 1.38 15.18 23.58
CA ALA A 95 1.66 14.12 24.56
C ALA A 95 1.05 12.78 24.10
N ASP A 96 1.42 11.67 24.77
CA ASP A 96 0.81 10.35 24.52
C ASP A 96 -0.71 10.41 24.73
N GLY A 97 -1.48 10.13 23.68
CA GLY A 97 -2.94 10.23 23.69
C GLY A 97 -3.51 11.64 23.43
N CYS A 98 -2.66 12.63 23.16
CA CYS A 98 -3.07 14.02 22.89
C CYS A 98 -2.81 14.38 21.41
N GLY A 99 -3.78 15.05 20.78
CA GLY A 99 -3.68 15.56 19.40
C GLY A 99 -4.90 15.22 18.54
N PHE A 100 -4.86 15.63 17.27
CA PHE A 100 -5.97 15.44 16.32
C PHE A 100 -6.30 13.96 16.05
N SER A 101 -5.41 13.01 16.36
CA SER A 101 -5.73 11.58 16.23
C SER A 101 -6.71 11.09 17.28
N ASN A 102 -6.86 11.78 18.42
CA ASN A 102 -7.74 11.40 19.53
C ASN A 102 -8.90 12.39 19.74
N PHE A 103 -9.06 13.38 18.85
CA PHE A 103 -10.12 14.38 18.99
C PHE A 103 -11.48 13.80 18.56
N PRO A 104 -12.49 13.71 19.46
CA PRO A 104 -13.77 13.06 19.18
C PRO A 104 -14.69 13.96 18.34
N THR A 105 -14.35 14.13 17.05
CA THR A 105 -15.03 15.08 16.16
C THR A 105 -16.44 14.61 15.75
N PHE A 106 -16.66 13.30 15.73
CA PHE A 106 -17.95 12.68 15.41
C PHE A 106 -18.73 12.24 16.67
N GLY A 107 -18.32 12.73 17.84
CA GLY A 107 -18.92 12.41 19.14
C GLY A 107 -18.35 11.18 19.83
N LEU A 108 -18.65 11.05 21.13
CA LEU A 108 -18.09 10.01 22.02
C LEU A 108 -18.49 8.58 21.61
N LYS A 109 -19.71 8.42 21.06
CA LYS A 109 -20.20 7.11 20.60
C LYS A 109 -19.40 6.60 19.39
N ALA A 110 -19.11 7.47 18.43
CA ALA A 110 -18.25 7.14 17.28
C ALA A 110 -16.79 6.93 17.69
N PHE A 111 -16.30 7.73 18.64
CA PHE A 111 -14.95 7.54 19.20
C PHE A 111 -14.77 6.17 19.89
N SER A 112 -15.80 5.66 20.58
CA SER A 112 -15.77 4.30 21.16
C SER A 112 -15.60 3.19 20.12
N GLN A 113 -16.07 3.44 18.88
CA GLN A 113 -15.88 2.57 17.72
C GLN A 113 -14.61 2.90 16.92
N ARG A 114 -13.66 3.62 17.54
CA ARG A 114 -12.40 4.09 16.96
C ARG A 114 -12.55 5.03 15.74
N LEU A 115 -13.73 5.60 15.52
CA LEU A 115 -13.94 6.59 14.45
C LEU A 115 -13.47 7.98 14.92
N ALA A 116 -12.17 8.20 14.80
CA ALA A 116 -11.55 9.52 14.96
C ALA A 116 -11.39 10.22 13.60
N LEU A 117 -11.19 11.55 13.62
CA LEU A 117 -11.00 12.34 12.41
C LEU A 117 -9.79 11.89 11.58
N SER A 118 -8.74 11.38 12.23
CA SER A 118 -7.58 10.78 11.55
C SER A 118 -7.94 9.54 10.72
N GLN A 119 -8.92 8.75 11.16
CA GLN A 119 -9.37 7.56 10.44
C GLN A 119 -10.22 7.92 9.22
N LEU A 120 -10.97 9.03 9.27
CA LEU A 120 -11.74 9.52 8.13
C LEU A 120 -10.84 9.85 6.94
N PHE A 121 -9.67 10.45 7.18
CA PHE A 121 -8.72 10.75 6.11
C PHE A 121 -8.23 9.48 5.39
N LEU A 122 -7.91 8.42 6.14
CA LEU A 122 -7.56 7.12 5.57
C LEU A 122 -8.72 6.49 4.79
N ILE A 123 -9.94 6.57 5.32
CA ILE A 123 -11.14 6.05 4.68
C ILE A 123 -11.41 6.79 3.37
N ILE A 124 -11.28 8.12 3.33
CA ILE A 124 -11.46 8.93 2.12
C ILE A 124 -10.40 8.54 1.07
N ILE A 125 -9.14 8.37 1.46
CA ILE A 125 -8.09 7.89 0.55
C ILE A 125 -8.44 6.51 -0.01
N LEU A 126 -8.78 5.56 0.87
CA LEU A 126 -9.13 4.20 0.46
C LEU A 126 -10.36 4.17 -0.45
N LEU A 127 -11.37 4.99 -0.19
CA LEU A 127 -12.56 5.13 -1.03
C LEU A 127 -12.21 5.71 -2.40
N PHE A 128 -11.33 6.71 -2.45
CA PHE A 128 -10.87 7.32 -3.68
C PHE A 128 -10.02 6.35 -4.52
N TYR A 129 -9.20 5.52 -3.87
CA TYR A 129 -8.48 4.42 -4.52
C TYR A 129 -9.44 3.34 -5.04
N TYR A 130 -10.45 2.94 -4.25
CA TYR A 130 -11.41 1.91 -4.64
C TYR A 130 -12.30 2.34 -5.82
N LEU A 131 -12.82 3.57 -5.79
CA LEU A 131 -13.67 4.12 -6.86
C LEU A 131 -12.93 4.29 -8.19
N LEU A 132 -11.60 4.32 -8.18
CA LEU A 132 -10.78 4.50 -9.37
C LEU A 132 -10.17 3.18 -9.89
N LEU A 133 -10.20 2.12 -9.08
CA LEU A 133 -9.77 0.78 -9.47
C LEU A 133 -10.93 -0.05 -10.07
N VAL A 134 -12.17 0.35 -9.82
CA VAL A 134 -13.42 -0.12 -10.46
C VAL A 134 -13.77 0.80 -11.63
#